data_AF-A0AAV4HJJ4-F1
#
_entry.id   AF-A0AAV4HJJ4-F1
#
_cell.length_a   1.000
_cell.length_b   1.000
_cell.length_c   1.000
_cell.angle_alpha   90.00
_cell.angle_beta   90.00
_cell.angle_gamma   90.00
#
_symmetry.space_group_name_H-M   'P 1'
#
loop_
_entity.id
_entity.type
_entity.pdbx_description
1 polymer ?
#
loop_
_entity_poly.entity_id
_entity_poly.type
_entity_poly.pdbx_seq_one_letter_code
_entity_poly.pdbx_strand_id
1 'polypeptide(L)'
;MAKLDIYPGFSSSVIEAFKVKVAQMEPRDRLCILVFDEMSLKCSLNYIVERDYVEGLEDFGMACGSTEKAANQATVFMVEV
;
A
#
# COMPACT_ATOMS: atom_id res chain seq x y z
N MET A 1 12.19 2.21 19.07
CA MET A 1 11.26 2.56 17.98
C MET A 1 10.97 1.30 17.21
N ALA A 2 9.71 0.89 17.08
CA ALA A 2 9.37 -0.28 16.26
C ALA A 2 9.56 0.08 14.77
N LYS A 3 10.25 -0.77 14.02
CA LYS A 3 10.44 -0.63 12.56
C LYS A 3 9.09 -0.91 11.89
N LEU A 4 8.51 0.09 11.23
CA LEU A 4 7.29 -0.10 10.44
C LEU A 4 7.71 -0.61 9.06
N ASP A 5 7.29 -1.83 8.73
CA ASP A 5 7.52 -2.43 7.43
C ASP A 5 6.41 -1.95 6.48
N ILE A 6 6.78 -1.12 5.51
CA ILE A 6 5.86 -0.57 4.53
C ILE A 6 6.14 -1.26 3.19
N TYR A 7 5.12 -1.91 2.67
CA TYR A 7 5.18 -2.65 1.41
C TYR A 7 3.91 -2.35 0.59
N PRO A 8 3.93 -2.49 -0.74
CA PRO A 8 2.72 -2.47 -1.54
C PRO A 8 1.58 -3.33 -0.97
N GLY A 9 0.36 -2.86 -1.15
CA GLY A 9 -0.84 -3.47 -0.58
C GLY A 9 -1.26 -2.84 0.76
N PHE A 10 -2.05 -3.59 1.52
CA PHE A 10 -2.65 -3.10 2.77
C PHE A 10 -1.75 -3.39 3.97
N SER A 11 -1.29 -2.33 4.66
CA SER A 11 -0.62 -2.47 5.95
C SER A 11 -1.64 -2.73 7.06
N SER A 12 -1.61 -3.93 7.63
CA SER A 12 -2.47 -4.30 8.76
C SER A 12 -2.28 -3.37 9.96
N SER A 13 -1.04 -3.00 10.30
CA SER A 13 -0.74 -2.09 11.40
C SER A 13 -1.35 -0.71 11.21
N VAL A 14 -1.34 -0.18 9.97
CA VAL A 14 -1.98 1.11 9.66
C VAL A 14 -3.50 1.01 9.75
N ILE A 15 -4.09 -0.06 9.21
CA ILE A 15 -5.55 -0.27 9.26
C ILE A 15 -6.04 -0.45 10.70
N GLU A 16 -5.30 -1.19 11.53
CA GLU A 16 -5.62 -1.36 12.94
C GLU A 16 -5.57 -0.04 13.71
N ALA A 17 -4.55 0.79 13.46
CA ALA A 17 -4.47 2.11 14.05
C ALA A 17 -5.67 2.99 13.65
N PHE A 18 -6.08 2.95 12.38
CA PHE A 18 -7.29 3.64 11.92
C PHE A 18 -8.55 3.14 12.61
N LYS A 19 -8.72 1.82 12.77
CA LYS A 19 -9.89 1.24 13.46
C LYS A 19 -10.04 1.78 14.88
N VAL A 20 -8.94 1.87 15.65
CA VAL A 20 -8.95 2.41 17.01
C VAL A 20 -9.41 3.86 17.01
N LYS A 21 -8.93 4.67 16.06
CA LYS A 21 -9.31 6.08 15.97
C LYS A 21 -10.76 6.27 15.55
N VAL A 22 -11.21 5.55 14.52
CA VAL A 22 -12.57 5.62 13.97
C VAL A 22 -13.61 5.12 14.97
N ALA A 23 -13.27 4.16 15.84
CA ALA A 23 -14.15 3.69 16.90
C ALA A 23 -14.53 4.80 17.91
N GLN A 24 -13.69 5.83 18.06
CA GLN A 24 -13.93 6.99 18.93
C GLN A 24 -14.70 8.13 18.24
N MET A 25 -14.98 8.00 16.94
CA MET A 25 -15.65 9.04 16.16
C MET A 25 -17.17 8.85 16.20
N GLU A 26 -17.90 9.97 16.23
CA GLU A 26 -19.35 9.97 16.05
C GLU A 26 -19.71 9.44 14.65
N PRO A 27 -20.86 8.77 14.47
CA PRO A 27 -21.22 8.16 13.19
C PRO A 27 -21.14 9.11 11.99
N ARG A 28 -21.48 10.40 12.19
CA ARG A 28 -21.41 11.44 11.16
C ARG A 28 -19.98 11.76 10.71
N ASP A 29 -19.01 11.61 11.61
CA ASP A 29 -17.61 11.96 11.35
C ASP A 29 -16.84 10.78 10.73
N ARG A 30 -17.47 9.59 10.61
CA ARG A 30 -16.88 8.41 9.96
C ARG A 30 -16.99 8.44 8.44
N LEU A 31 -17.74 9.41 7.89
CA LEU A 31 -17.80 9.62 6.45
C LEU A 31 -16.44 10.15 5.99
N CYS A 32 -15.86 9.52 4.98
CA CYS A 32 -14.59 9.92 4.39
C CYS A 32 -14.62 9.74 2.89
N ILE A 33 -13.70 10.42 2.21
CA ILE A 33 -13.49 10.35 0.78
C ILE A 33 -12.28 9.45 0.55
N LEU A 34 -12.43 8.41 -0.27
CA LEU A 34 -11.33 7.60 -0.75
C LEU A 34 -10.87 8.17 -2.09
N VAL A 35 -9.67 8.74 -2.11
CA VAL A 35 -9.02 9.27 -3.30
C VAL A 35 -7.96 8.26 -3.76
N PHE A 36 -7.82 8.10 -5.07
CA PHE A 36 -6.75 7.29 -5.64
C PHE A 36 -6.15 7.98 -6.85
N ASP A 37 -4.86 7.73 -7.06
CA ASP A 37 -4.12 8.25 -8.22
C ASP A 37 -2.96 7.30 -8.57
N GLU A 38 -2.32 7.52 -9.72
CA GLU A 38 -1.12 6.81 -10.15
C GLU A 38 0.10 7.72 -10.07
N MET A 39 1.18 7.18 -9.49
CA MET A 39 2.47 7.86 -9.42
C MET A 39 3.48 7.15 -10.33
N SER A 40 4.10 7.91 -11.23
CA SER A 40 5.15 7.38 -12.10
C SER A 40 6.37 6.95 -11.30
N LEU A 41 6.82 5.71 -11.57
CA LEU A 41 8.01 5.11 -11.02
C LEU A 41 9.10 5.01 -12.07
N LYS A 42 10.35 5.14 -11.64
CA LYS A 42 11.48 4.69 -12.44
C LYS A 42 11.53 3.16 -12.39
N CYS A 43 11.50 2.50 -13.55
CA CYS A 43 11.70 1.06 -13.64
C CYS A 43 13.06 0.69 -13.05
N SER A 44 13.06 -0.14 -12.01
CA SER A 44 14.28 -0.71 -11.42
C SER A 44 13.96 -2.05 -10.77
N LEU A 45 14.83 -3.04 -10.98
CA LEU A 45 14.74 -4.33 -10.31
C LEU A 45 15.78 -4.39 -9.20
N ASN A 46 15.34 -4.72 -7.99
CA ASN A 46 16.20 -4.83 -6.83
C ASN A 46 16.02 -6.20 -6.18
N TYR A 47 17.12 -6.89 -5.90
CA TYR A 47 17.07 -8.14 -5.15
C TYR A 47 17.26 -7.85 -3.67
N ILE A 48 16.24 -8.15 -2.87
CA ILE A 48 16.29 -8.07 -1.41
C ILE A 48 16.81 -9.40 -0.87
N VAL A 49 18.09 -9.39 -0.48
CA VAL A 49 18.78 -10.57 0.08
C VAL A 49 18.09 -11.10 1.33
N GLU A 50 17.60 -10.21 2.20
CA GLU A 50 16.96 -10.58 3.47
C GLU A 50 15.68 -11.44 3.28
N ARG A 51 15.03 -11.31 2.12
CA ARG A 51 13.75 -11.97 1.80
C ARG A 51 13.86 -12.97 0.67
N ASP A 52 15.05 -13.10 0.07
CA ASP A 52 15.26 -13.85 -1.18
C ASP A 52 14.21 -13.50 -2.24
N TYR A 53 14.03 -12.20 -2.48
CA TYR A 53 12.92 -11.68 -3.28
C TYR A 53 13.37 -10.58 -4.26
N VAL A 54 12.85 -10.61 -5.49
CA VAL A 54 13.10 -9.57 -6.50
C VAL A 54 11.94 -8.57 -6.49
N GLU A 55 12.24 -7.33 -6.08
CA GLU A 55 11.34 -6.18 -6.16
C GLU A 55 11.43 -5.47 -7.51
N GLY A 56 10.36 -4.73 -7.82
CA GLY A 56 10.29 -3.85 -8.99
C GLY A 56 9.56 -4.44 -10.19
N LEU A 57 8.95 -5.61 -10.04
CA LEU A 57 8.02 -6.19 -11.00
C LEU A 57 6.59 -5.67 -10.79
N GLU A 58 5.77 -5.72 -11.83
CA GLU A 58 4.35 -5.41 -11.74
C GLU A 58 3.67 -6.36 -10.76
N ASP A 59 2.91 -5.80 -9.82
CA ASP A 59 2.10 -6.54 -8.85
C ASP A 59 0.66 -6.02 -8.88
N PHE A 60 -0.27 -6.89 -9.29
CA PHE A 60 -1.69 -6.61 -9.36
C PHE A 60 -2.46 -7.22 -8.16
N GLY A 61 -1.74 -7.60 -7.11
CA GLY A 61 -2.28 -8.18 -5.89
C GLY A 61 -2.68 -9.65 -6.05
N MET A 62 -3.24 -10.23 -4.99
CA MET A 62 -3.49 -11.68 -4.91
C MET A 62 -4.42 -12.25 -5.98
N ALA A 63 -5.37 -11.45 -6.49
CA ALA A 63 -6.36 -11.94 -7.45
C ALA A 63 -5.79 -12.07 -8.88
N CYS A 64 -4.83 -11.21 -9.23
CA CYS A 64 -4.28 -11.09 -10.58
C CYS A 64 -2.80 -11.50 -10.67
N GLY A 65 -2.11 -11.55 -9.53
CA GLY A 65 -0.71 -11.95 -9.40
C GLY A 65 0.27 -10.88 -9.87
N SER A 66 1.53 -11.29 -9.98
CA SER A 66 2.64 -10.48 -10.47
C SER A 66 3.04 -10.90 -11.88
N THR A 67 3.60 -9.98 -12.67
CA THR A 67 4.10 -10.30 -14.02
C THR A 67 5.63 -10.16 -14.08
N GLU A 68 6.25 -10.61 -15.17
CA GLU A 68 7.69 -10.45 -15.41
C GLU A 68 8.07 -9.05 -15.93
N LYS A 69 7.12 -8.12 -16.02
CA LYS A 69 7.37 -6.75 -16.47
C LYS A 69 7.80 -5.88 -15.30
N ALA A 70 8.71 -4.94 -15.55
CA ALA A 70 9.11 -3.97 -14.55
C ALA A 70 7.99 -2.95 -14.30
N ALA A 71 7.65 -2.72 -13.03
CA ALA A 71 6.69 -1.71 -12.64
C ALA A 71 7.19 -0.30 -13.00
N ASN A 72 6.28 0.51 -13.55
CA ASN A 72 6.54 1.90 -13.95
C ASN A 72 5.54 2.90 -13.35
N GLN A 73 4.54 2.40 -12.63
CA GLN A 73 3.50 3.17 -11.96
C GLN A 73 3.22 2.52 -10.60
N ALA A 74 2.84 3.34 -9.61
CA ALA A 74 2.29 2.90 -8.34
C ALA A 74 0.89 3.47 -8.17
N THR A 75 -0.10 2.61 -7.93
CA THR A 75 -1.44 3.06 -7.53
C THR A 75 -1.42 3.39 -6.04
N VAL A 76 -1.78 4.63 -5.70
CA VAL A 76 -1.79 5.14 -4.34
C VAL A 76 -3.24 5.42 -3.93
N PHE A 77 -3.60 4.99 -2.72
CA PHE A 77 -4.91 5.26 -2.11
C PHE A 77 -4.73 6.15 -0.89
N MET A 78 -5.58 7.16 -0.76
CA MET A 78 -5.58 8.12 0.34
C MET A 78 -7.00 8.30 0.88
N VAL A 79 -7.12 8.48 2.19
CA VAL A 79 -8.38 8.79 2.85
C VAL A 79 -8.35 10.24 3.30
N GLU A 80 -9.35 11.02 2.88
CA GLU A 80 -9.58 12.40 3.27
C GLU A 80 -10.88 12.49 4.08
N VAL A 81 -10.88 13.28 5.16
CA VAL A 81 -12.00 13.41 6.13
C VAL A 81 -12.55 14.82 6.09
#